data_AF-A0A3L9HIM2-F1
#
_entry.id   AF-A0A3L9HIM2-F1
#
_cell.length_a   1.000
_cell.length_b   1.000
_cell.length_c   1.000
_cell.angle_alpha   90.00
_cell.angle_beta   90.00
_cell.angle_gamma   90.00
#
_symmetry.space_group_name_H-M   'P 1'
#
loop_
_entity.id
_entity.type
_entity.pdbx_description
1 polymer ?
#
loop_
_entity_poly.entity_id
_entity_poly.type
_entity_poly.pdbx_seq_one_letter_code
_entity_poly.pdbx_strand_id
1 'polypeptide(L)'
;DQLLITLWLTGEDPPQRIMLRTEHDNEEMSVPMHKQRSQPQPGVTAWRAAIDLSSGQPRRRYSFKLLWHDRQRWFTPQGFSRMPPARLEQFAVDVPDIGPQWAADQIFYQIFPDRFARSLPREAEQDHVYYHHAAGQEIILRDWDEPVTAQAGGSTFYGGDLDGISEKLPY
;
A
#
# COMPACT_ATOMS: atom_id res chain seq x y z
N ASP A 1 -22.19 -8.40 -9.72
CA ASP A 1 -20.81 -8.08 -10.09
C ASP A 1 -19.89 -9.26 -9.90
N GLN A 2 -18.80 -9.35 -10.67
CA GLN A 2 -17.83 -10.44 -10.59
C GLN A 2 -16.40 -9.90 -10.59
N LEU A 3 -15.52 -10.53 -9.82
CA LEU A 3 -14.09 -10.29 -9.85
C LEU A 3 -13.43 -11.30 -10.79
N LEU A 4 -12.82 -10.81 -11.86
CA LEU A 4 -12.06 -11.64 -12.80
C LEU A 4 -10.60 -11.73 -12.36
N ILE A 5 -10.15 -12.93 -12.00
CA ILE A 5 -8.77 -13.19 -11.60
C ILE A 5 -8.08 -13.96 -12.72
N THR A 6 -6.93 -13.44 -13.17
CA THR A 6 -6.13 -14.07 -14.22
C THR A 6 -4.73 -14.38 -13.68
N LEU A 7 -4.28 -15.63 -13.83
CA LEU A 7 -2.91 -16.05 -13.55
C LEU A 7 -2.15 -16.25 -14.87
N TRP A 8 -1.02 -15.59 -15.02
CA TRP A 8 -0.13 -15.74 -16.18
C TRP A 8 1.03 -16.66 -15.80
N LEU A 9 1.30 -17.66 -16.63
CA LEU A 9 2.34 -18.65 -16.41
C LEU A 9 3.21 -18.82 -17.64
N THR A 10 4.51 -18.99 -17.40
CA THR A 10 5.50 -19.41 -18.39
C THR A 10 6.40 -20.48 -17.79
N GLY A 11 6.98 -21.34 -18.64
CA GLY A 11 7.86 -22.43 -18.24
C GLY A 11 7.65 -23.70 -19.03
N GLU A 12 8.63 -24.61 -18.94
CA GLU A 12 8.71 -25.86 -19.71
C GLU A 12 7.73 -26.96 -19.23
N ASP A 13 7.29 -26.90 -17.97
CA ASP A 13 6.40 -27.90 -17.36
C ASP A 13 5.18 -27.22 -16.70
N PRO A 14 4.20 -26.75 -17.51
CA PRO A 14 3.02 -26.08 -17.00
C PRO A 14 2.06 -27.05 -16.29
N PRO A 15 1.28 -26.59 -15.30
CA PRO A 15 0.29 -27.43 -14.64
C PRO A 15 -0.81 -27.88 -15.61
N GLN A 16 -1.37 -29.06 -15.37
CA GLN A 16 -2.51 -29.58 -16.13
C GLN A 16 -3.82 -28.88 -15.75
N ARG A 17 -3.96 -28.52 -14.47
CA ARG A 17 -5.14 -27.83 -13.94
C ARG A 17 -4.72 -26.76 -12.94
N ILE A 18 -5.51 -25.70 -12.87
CA ILE A 18 -5.37 -24.67 -11.86
C ILE A 18 -6.72 -24.46 -11.21
N MET A 19 -6.75 -24.51 -9.89
CA MET A 19 -7.93 -24.19 -9.09
C MET A 19 -7.65 -22.89 -8.33
N LEU A 20 -8.62 -22.02 -8.29
CA LEU A 20 -8.64 -20.86 -7.41
C LEU A 20 -9.33 -21.28 -6.11
N ARG A 21 -8.55 -21.40 -5.03
CA ARG A 21 -9.10 -21.59 -3.68
C ARG A 21 -9.59 -20.23 -3.19
N THR A 22 -10.85 -20.14 -2.84
CA THR A 22 -11.50 -18.94 -2.27
C THR A 22 -12.27 -19.34 -1.01
N GLU A 23 -12.74 -18.35 -0.25
CA GLU A 23 -13.63 -18.56 0.89
C GLU A 23 -14.99 -17.87 0.62
N HIS A 24 -16.08 -18.53 0.99
CA HIS A 24 -17.43 -17.95 1.06
C HIS A 24 -18.05 -18.35 2.40
N ASP A 25 -18.44 -17.36 3.20
CA ASP A 25 -18.99 -17.56 4.56
C ASP A 25 -18.12 -18.46 5.48
N ASN A 26 -16.79 -18.32 5.38
CA ASN A 26 -15.77 -19.13 6.05
C ASN A 26 -15.65 -20.60 5.56
N GLU A 27 -16.38 -20.99 4.52
CA GLU A 27 -16.19 -22.28 3.85
C GLU A 27 -15.23 -22.15 2.67
N GLU A 28 -14.32 -23.11 2.57
CA GLU A 28 -13.40 -23.18 1.44
C GLU A 28 -14.15 -23.64 0.17
N MET A 29 -14.02 -22.85 -0.89
CA MET A 29 -14.49 -23.23 -2.23
C MET A 29 -13.31 -23.31 -3.20
N SER A 30 -13.39 -24.25 -4.14
CA SER A 30 -12.42 -24.42 -5.22
C SER A 30 -13.07 -24.12 -6.57
N VAL A 31 -12.68 -23.01 -7.20
CA VAL A 31 -13.19 -22.59 -8.51
C VAL A 31 -12.18 -23.02 -9.59
N PRO A 32 -12.57 -23.82 -10.59
CA PRO A 32 -11.67 -24.17 -11.68
C PRO A 32 -11.29 -22.93 -12.51
N MET A 33 -10.00 -22.79 -12.82
CA MET A 33 -9.54 -21.79 -13.79
C MET A 33 -9.51 -22.39 -15.18
N HIS A 34 -9.87 -21.58 -16.17
CA HIS A 34 -9.88 -21.96 -17.57
C HIS A 34 -8.74 -21.28 -18.33
N LYS A 35 -7.98 -22.06 -19.09
CA LYS A 35 -6.95 -21.54 -19.98
C LYS A 35 -7.59 -20.64 -21.05
N GLN A 36 -7.08 -19.43 -21.19
CA GLN A 36 -7.55 -18.48 -22.20
C GLN A 36 -7.10 -18.92 -23.59
N ARG A 37 -7.93 -18.65 -24.60
CA ARG A 37 -7.64 -18.99 -26.01
C ARG A 37 -6.52 -18.13 -26.58
N SER A 38 -6.58 -16.83 -26.35
CA SER A 38 -5.51 -15.90 -26.72
C SER A 38 -4.46 -15.87 -25.61
N GLN A 39 -3.20 -16.04 -26.03
CA GLN A 39 -2.05 -15.86 -25.14
C GLN A 39 -1.68 -14.38 -25.10
N PRO A 40 -1.38 -13.81 -23.92
CA PRO A 40 -1.03 -12.39 -23.80
C PRO A 40 0.31 -12.08 -24.49
N GLN A 41 1.26 -13.02 -24.47
CA GLN A 41 2.57 -12.94 -25.11
C GLN A 41 3.04 -14.34 -25.54
N PRO A 42 3.96 -14.45 -26.52
CA PRO A 42 4.57 -15.73 -26.89
C PRO A 42 5.19 -16.43 -25.66
N GLY A 43 4.86 -17.72 -25.48
CA GLY A 43 5.38 -18.50 -24.34
C GLY A 43 4.68 -18.25 -23.00
N VAL A 44 3.62 -17.43 -22.97
CA VAL A 44 2.84 -17.15 -21.76
C VAL A 44 1.43 -17.71 -21.91
N THR A 45 1.00 -18.54 -20.97
CA THR A 45 -0.38 -19.00 -20.88
C THR A 45 -1.13 -18.22 -19.81
N ALA A 46 -2.33 -17.76 -20.12
CA ALA A 46 -3.20 -17.12 -19.15
C ALA A 46 -4.32 -18.07 -18.73
N TRP A 47 -4.62 -18.14 -17.44
CA TRP A 47 -5.72 -18.91 -16.86
C TRP A 47 -6.63 -17.96 -16.11
N ARG A 48 -7.95 -18.07 -16.28
CA ARG A 48 -8.91 -17.14 -15.70
C ARG A 48 -10.02 -17.86 -14.93
N ALA A 49 -10.43 -17.27 -13.82
CA ALA A 49 -11.64 -17.62 -13.09
C ALA A 49 -12.38 -16.35 -12.67
N ALA A 50 -13.67 -16.49 -12.38
CA ALA A 50 -14.51 -15.43 -11.84
C ALA A 50 -14.94 -15.81 -10.42
N ILE A 51 -14.91 -14.84 -9.51
CA ILE A 51 -15.55 -14.95 -8.19
C ILE A 51 -16.76 -14.02 -8.19
N ASP A 52 -17.89 -14.50 -7.68
CA ASP A 52 -19.08 -13.68 -7.50
C ASP A 52 -18.84 -12.67 -6.36
N LEU A 53 -19.18 -11.40 -6.63
CA LEU A 53 -19.09 -10.32 -5.65
C LEU A 53 -20.45 -9.99 -5.02
N SER A 54 -21.54 -10.61 -5.50
CA SER A 54 -22.89 -10.33 -5.01
C SER A 54 -23.16 -10.85 -3.59
N SER A 55 -22.33 -11.77 -3.10
CA SER A 55 -22.52 -12.50 -1.84
C SER A 55 -21.21 -12.72 -1.08
N GLY A 56 -21.28 -12.99 0.22
CA GLY A 56 -20.14 -13.23 1.12
C GLY A 56 -19.45 -11.97 1.67
N GLN A 57 -18.29 -12.16 2.29
CA GLN A 57 -17.55 -11.13 3.04
C GLN A 57 -16.90 -10.03 2.16
N PRO A 58 -16.90 -8.73 2.57
CA PRO A 58 -16.28 -7.65 1.79
C PRO A 58 -14.84 -7.91 1.35
N ARG A 59 -14.04 -8.51 2.24
CA ARG A 59 -12.69 -8.99 1.91
C ARG A 59 -12.75 -10.38 1.29
N ARG A 60 -12.34 -10.49 0.02
CA ARG A 60 -12.19 -11.75 -0.71
C ARG A 60 -10.76 -12.25 -0.56
N ARG A 61 -10.58 -13.47 -0.06
CA ARG A 61 -9.28 -14.12 0.02
C ARG A 61 -9.18 -15.25 -0.97
N TYR A 62 -8.03 -15.37 -1.62
CA TYR A 62 -7.80 -16.45 -2.57
C TYR A 62 -6.34 -16.88 -2.67
N SER A 63 -6.14 -18.10 -3.17
CA SER A 63 -4.82 -18.61 -3.56
C SER A 63 -4.95 -19.53 -4.77
N PHE A 64 -3.86 -19.74 -5.50
CA PHE A 64 -3.86 -20.63 -6.66
C PHE A 64 -3.33 -22.00 -6.25
N LYS A 65 -4.07 -23.05 -6.57
CA LYS A 65 -3.64 -24.44 -6.46
C LYS A 65 -3.32 -24.96 -7.86
N LEU A 66 -2.05 -25.14 -8.16
CA LEU A 66 -1.54 -25.66 -9.43
C LEU A 66 -1.36 -27.16 -9.30
N LEU A 67 -1.88 -27.92 -10.27
CA LEU A 67 -1.93 -29.37 -10.26
C LEU A 67 -1.21 -29.94 -11.49
N TRP A 68 -0.21 -30.77 -11.25
CA TRP A 68 0.43 -31.66 -12.23
C TRP A 68 -0.04 -33.10 -11.98
N HIS A 69 0.44 -34.04 -12.80
CA HIS A 69 0.12 -35.46 -12.65
C HIS A 69 0.60 -36.07 -11.31
N ASP A 70 1.71 -35.58 -10.77
CA ASP A 70 2.50 -36.19 -9.69
C ASP A 70 2.61 -35.26 -8.47
N ARG A 71 2.25 -33.98 -8.62
CA ARG A 71 2.44 -32.96 -7.59
C ARG A 71 1.42 -31.85 -7.66
N GLN A 72 1.32 -31.14 -6.54
CA GLN A 72 0.62 -29.86 -6.46
C GLN A 72 1.56 -28.79 -5.90
N ARG A 73 1.30 -27.54 -6.27
CA ARG A 73 1.88 -26.37 -5.62
C ARG A 73 0.82 -25.32 -5.37
N TRP A 74 1.05 -24.52 -4.34
CA TRP A 74 0.27 -23.35 -4.01
C TRP A 74 1.03 -22.10 -4.43
N PHE A 75 0.34 -21.11 -4.97
CA PHE A 75 0.91 -19.81 -5.30
C PHE A 75 0.14 -18.71 -4.58
N THR A 76 0.90 -17.83 -3.92
CA THR A 76 0.46 -16.80 -2.98
C THR A 76 1.36 -15.55 -3.11
N PRO A 77 1.09 -14.44 -2.42
CA PRO A 77 2.04 -13.32 -2.32
C PRO A 77 3.43 -13.73 -1.81
N GLN A 78 3.54 -14.80 -1.00
CA GLN A 78 4.81 -15.33 -0.51
C GLN A 78 5.53 -16.23 -1.54
N GLY A 79 4.99 -16.32 -2.76
CA GLY A 79 5.50 -17.19 -3.82
C GLY A 79 4.92 -18.60 -3.75
N PHE A 80 5.72 -19.57 -4.22
CA PHE A 80 5.32 -20.97 -4.34
C PHE A 80 5.55 -21.77 -3.05
N SER A 81 4.56 -22.57 -2.67
CA SER A 81 4.66 -23.52 -1.55
C SER A 81 4.16 -24.91 -1.95
N ARG A 82 4.66 -25.94 -1.26
CA ARG A 82 4.14 -27.31 -1.35
C ARG A 82 2.93 -27.52 -0.41
N MET A 83 2.85 -26.72 0.65
CA MET A 83 1.82 -26.80 1.68
C MET A 83 0.70 -25.80 1.40
N PRO A 84 -0.56 -26.11 1.76
CA PRO A 84 -1.63 -25.13 1.70
C PRO A 84 -1.29 -23.89 2.55
N PRO A 85 -1.51 -22.68 2.03
CA PRO A 85 -1.18 -21.46 2.75
C PRO A 85 -2.13 -21.23 3.91
N ALA A 86 -1.61 -20.59 4.97
CA ALA A 86 -2.44 -20.05 6.03
C ALA A 86 -3.30 -18.90 5.51
N ARG A 87 -4.39 -18.58 6.21
CA ARG A 87 -5.37 -17.56 5.79
C ARG A 87 -4.75 -16.18 5.53
N LEU A 88 -3.77 -15.77 6.34
CA LEU A 88 -3.09 -14.48 6.22
C LEU A 88 -2.05 -14.44 5.10
N GLU A 89 -1.67 -15.59 4.57
CA GLU A 89 -0.71 -15.71 3.46
C GLU A 89 -1.40 -15.73 2.10
N GLN A 90 -2.73 -15.64 2.05
CA GLN A 90 -3.50 -15.61 0.81
C GLN A 90 -3.52 -14.19 0.20
N PHE A 91 -3.75 -14.10 -1.11
CA PHE A 91 -4.11 -12.82 -1.74
C PHE A 91 -5.42 -12.31 -1.12
N ALA A 92 -5.60 -10.99 -1.08
CA ALA A 92 -6.80 -10.36 -0.58
C ALA A 92 -7.21 -9.20 -1.48
N VAL A 93 -8.52 -9.08 -1.70
CA VAL A 93 -9.15 -7.95 -2.39
C VAL A 93 -10.31 -7.47 -1.53
N ASP A 94 -10.35 -6.18 -1.22
CA ASP A 94 -11.46 -5.56 -0.51
C ASP A 94 -12.45 -4.98 -1.52
N VAL A 95 -13.73 -5.33 -1.37
CA VAL A 95 -14.80 -4.85 -2.26
C VAL A 95 -15.92 -4.21 -1.43
N PRO A 96 -16.37 -2.98 -1.77
CA PRO A 96 -15.82 -2.10 -2.82
C PRO A 96 -14.51 -1.42 -2.40
N ASP A 97 -13.58 -1.23 -3.35
CA ASP A 97 -12.37 -0.41 -3.18
C ASP A 97 -12.73 1.05 -3.42
N ILE A 98 -13.23 1.72 -2.39
CA ILE A 98 -13.65 3.13 -2.44
C ILE A 98 -12.53 4.09 -2.02
N GLY A 99 -11.26 3.67 -2.15
CA GLY A 99 -10.14 4.58 -1.96
C GLY A 99 -10.33 5.85 -2.81
N PRO A 100 -9.97 7.03 -2.30
CA PRO A 100 -10.11 8.26 -3.07
C PRO A 100 -9.30 8.14 -4.36
N GLN A 101 -9.96 8.09 -5.51
CA GLN A 101 -9.29 7.92 -6.80
C GLN A 101 -8.26 9.02 -7.05
N TRP A 102 -8.51 10.23 -6.53
CA TRP A 102 -7.56 11.32 -6.63
C TRP A 102 -6.20 10.99 -6.03
N ALA A 103 -6.09 10.07 -5.06
CA ALA A 103 -4.84 9.76 -4.38
C ALA A 103 -3.97 8.72 -5.10
N ALA A 104 -4.56 7.86 -5.94
CA ALA A 104 -3.85 6.74 -6.57
C ALA A 104 -2.73 7.19 -7.52
N ASP A 105 -2.93 8.33 -8.17
CA ASP A 105 -2.01 8.89 -9.17
C ASP A 105 -1.18 10.08 -8.64
N GLN A 106 -1.16 10.30 -7.31
CA GLN A 106 -0.47 11.46 -6.72
C GLN A 106 0.87 11.08 -6.11
N ILE A 107 1.78 12.03 -6.18
CA ILE A 107 3.03 12.00 -5.41
C ILE A 107 2.83 12.94 -4.22
N PHE A 108 2.93 12.39 -3.01
CA PHE A 108 2.83 13.18 -1.79
C PHE A 108 4.22 13.67 -1.37
N TYR A 109 4.31 14.96 -1.04
CA TYR A 109 5.48 15.55 -0.40
C TYR A 109 5.15 15.87 1.05
N GLN A 110 5.75 15.14 1.99
CA GLN A 110 5.50 15.33 3.41
C GLN A 110 6.36 16.49 3.94
N ILE A 111 5.69 17.51 4.47
CA ILE A 111 6.34 18.71 5.02
C ILE A 111 6.27 18.66 6.55
N PHE A 112 7.40 18.92 7.21
CA PHE A 112 7.45 19.31 8.62
C PHE A 112 7.55 20.85 8.68
N PRO A 113 6.45 21.58 8.98
CA PRO A 113 6.36 23.01 8.69
C PRO A 113 7.50 23.86 9.27
N ASP A 114 7.84 23.62 10.54
CA ASP A 114 8.89 24.37 11.26
C ASP A 114 10.29 24.29 10.59
N ARG A 115 10.52 23.29 9.73
CA ARG A 115 11.83 23.03 9.09
C ARG A 115 11.83 23.09 7.57
N PHE A 116 10.73 23.51 6.96
CA PHE A 116 10.62 23.51 5.50
C PHE A 116 11.00 24.85 4.87
N ALA A 117 10.34 25.92 5.29
CA ALA A 117 10.65 27.27 4.84
C ALA A 117 10.14 28.30 5.86
N ARG A 118 10.93 29.37 6.07
CA ARG A 118 10.48 30.61 6.71
C ARG A 118 9.95 31.55 5.64
N SER A 119 8.78 32.14 5.85
CA SER A 119 8.26 33.22 4.99
C SER A 119 9.09 34.50 5.10
N LEU A 120 9.03 35.35 4.08
CA LEU A 120 9.61 36.70 4.10
C LEU A 120 8.65 37.75 3.48
N PRO A 121 8.50 38.95 4.09
CA PRO A 121 9.16 39.42 5.31
C PRO A 121 8.61 38.77 6.59
N ARG A 122 9.43 38.70 7.65
CA ARG A 122 9.01 38.23 8.98
C ARG A 122 8.71 39.40 9.90
N GLU A 123 7.64 39.26 10.66
CA GLU A 123 7.28 40.12 11.77
C GLU A 123 7.98 39.67 13.06
N ALA A 124 8.30 40.63 13.94
CA ALA A 124 8.98 40.35 15.20
C ALA A 124 8.20 39.39 16.12
N GLU A 125 6.88 39.34 15.98
CA GLU A 125 6.00 38.45 16.75
C GLU A 125 6.19 36.97 16.38
N GLN A 126 6.63 36.66 15.15
CA GLN A 126 6.84 35.28 14.68
C GLN A 126 8.05 34.60 15.33
N ASP A 127 8.98 35.39 15.89
CA ASP A 127 10.21 34.93 16.55
C ASP A 127 10.18 35.17 18.08
N HIS A 128 9.00 35.44 18.64
CA HIS A 128 8.85 35.69 20.06
C HIS A 128 9.08 34.41 20.90
N VAL A 129 10.07 34.45 21.79
CA VAL A 129 10.32 33.40 22.78
C VAL A 129 9.27 33.47 23.89
N TYR A 130 8.57 32.36 24.12
CA TYR A 130 7.56 32.24 25.17
C TYR A 130 7.81 31.01 26.05
N TYR A 131 7.16 30.99 27.22
CA TYR A 131 7.24 29.89 28.16
C TYR A 131 6.39 28.70 27.70
N HIS A 132 7.01 27.57 27.40
CA HIS A 132 6.33 26.34 27.01
C HIS A 132 5.99 25.51 28.25
N HIS A 133 4.78 25.73 28.77
CA HIS A 133 4.30 25.12 30.02
C HIS A 133 4.43 23.58 30.08
N ALA A 134 4.20 22.88 28.97
CA ALA A 134 4.30 21.42 28.94
C ALA A 134 5.75 20.90 29.08
N ALA A 135 6.75 21.70 28.68
CA ALA A 135 8.16 21.38 28.89
C ALA A 135 8.77 22.04 30.15
N GLY A 136 8.02 22.92 30.83
CA GLY A 136 8.49 23.62 32.03
C GLY A 136 9.67 24.58 31.79
N GLN A 137 9.85 25.05 30.56
CA GLN A 137 10.96 25.92 30.15
C GLN A 137 10.52 26.86 29.02
N GLU A 138 11.32 27.89 28.77
CA GLU A 138 11.18 28.71 27.55
C GLU A 138 11.47 27.88 26.30
N ILE A 139 10.83 28.23 25.18
CA ILE A 139 11.18 27.64 23.90
C ILE A 139 12.61 28.02 23.50
N ILE A 140 13.24 27.15 22.71
CA ILE A 140 14.55 27.43 22.11
C ILE A 140 14.30 27.80 20.65
N LEU A 141 14.43 29.08 20.33
CA LEU A 141 14.47 29.54 18.94
C LEU A 141 15.90 29.36 18.40
N ARG A 142 16.03 28.75 17.22
CA ARG A 142 17.31 28.50 16.54
C ARG A 142 17.41 29.31 15.26
N ASP A 143 18.62 29.66 14.85
CA ASP A 143 18.85 30.14 13.49
C ASP A 143 18.59 29.02 12.47
N TRP A 144 18.22 29.38 11.23
CA TRP A 144 17.72 28.43 10.24
C TRP A 144 18.72 27.31 9.92
N ASP A 145 20.00 27.67 9.83
CA ASP A 145 21.09 26.76 9.47
C ASP A 145 21.70 26.04 10.67
N GLU A 146 21.21 26.27 11.89
CA GLU A 146 21.73 25.57 13.08
C GLU A 146 21.36 24.08 13.07
N PRO A 147 22.30 23.18 13.44
CA PRO A 147 22.03 21.75 13.45
C PRO A 147 20.95 21.40 14.47
N VAL A 148 20.06 20.47 14.11
CA VAL A 148 19.07 19.93 15.03
C VAL A 148 19.78 19.13 16.13
N THR A 149 19.49 19.47 17.38
CA THR A 149 20.00 18.74 18.54
C THR A 149 18.87 17.96 19.22
N ALA A 150 19.23 16.92 19.97
CA ALA A 150 18.26 16.14 20.75
C ALA A 150 17.71 16.88 21.98
N GLN A 151 18.29 18.03 22.33
CA GLN A 151 17.87 18.82 23.47
C GLN A 151 16.53 19.49 23.19
N ALA A 152 15.58 19.36 24.12
CA ALA A 152 14.27 20.02 24.04
C ALA A 152 13.58 19.84 22.66
N GLY A 153 13.59 18.63 22.11
CA GLY A 153 13.14 18.37 20.73
C GLY A 153 11.70 18.81 20.43
N GLY A 154 10.81 18.82 21.43
CA GLY A 154 9.44 19.34 21.32
C GLY A 154 9.27 20.81 21.70
N SER A 155 10.35 21.53 22.01
CA SER A 155 10.34 22.95 22.39
C SER A 155 11.40 23.76 21.64
N THR A 156 12.00 23.17 20.60
CA THR A 156 12.98 23.84 19.74
C THR A 156 12.32 24.17 18.40
N PHE A 157 12.33 25.44 18.05
CA PHE A 157 11.66 25.97 16.87
C PHE A 157 12.66 26.66 15.96
N TYR A 158 12.42 26.51 14.67
CA TYR A 158 13.17 27.12 13.60
C TYR A 158 12.27 28.04 12.80
N GLY A 159 11.01 28.27 13.21
CA GLY A 159 10.20 29.37 12.68
C GLY A 159 9.68 29.16 11.26
N GLY A 160 9.76 27.94 10.72
CA GLY A 160 9.09 27.61 9.46
C GLY A 160 7.56 27.67 9.62
N ASP A 161 6.88 28.15 8.59
CA ASP A 161 5.46 28.51 8.65
C ASP A 161 4.71 28.18 7.34
N LEU A 162 3.38 28.34 7.37
CA LEU A 162 2.52 28.01 6.24
C LEU A 162 2.70 28.95 5.05
N ASP A 163 3.07 30.20 5.32
CA ASP A 163 3.37 31.19 4.29
C ASP A 163 4.66 30.80 3.55
N GLY A 164 5.68 30.36 4.28
CA GLY A 164 6.92 29.82 3.70
C GLY A 164 6.66 28.56 2.86
N ILE A 165 5.74 27.69 3.28
CA ILE A 165 5.30 26.56 2.43
C ILE A 165 4.66 27.07 1.14
N SER A 166 3.78 28.06 1.24
CA SER A 166 3.05 28.65 0.10
C SER A 166 4.01 29.29 -0.92
N GLU A 167 5.04 30.00 -0.45
CA GLU A 167 6.10 30.58 -1.29
C GLU A 167 6.91 29.53 -2.05
N LYS A 168 6.97 28.28 -1.56
CA LYS A 168 7.71 27.17 -2.16
C LYS A 168 6.84 26.21 -2.96
N LEU A 169 5.55 26.48 -3.16
CA LEU A 169 4.72 25.65 -4.05
C LEU A 169 5.26 25.51 -5.49
N PRO A 170 5.99 26.48 -6.07
CA PRO A 170 6.59 26.31 -7.40
C PRO A 170 7.89 25.49 -7.45
N TYR A 171 8.49 25.15 -6.30
CA TYR A 171 9.75 24.40 -6.21
C TYR A 171 9.60 22.96 -6.70
#